data_AF-A0A924QR98-F1
#
_entry.id   AF-A0A924QR98-F1
#
_cell.length_a   1.000
_cell.length_b   1.000
_cell.length_c   1.000
_cell.angle_alpha   90.00
_cell.angle_beta   90.00
_cell.angle_gamma   90.00
#
_symmetry.space_group_name_H-M   'P 1'
#
loop_
_entity.id
_entity.type
_entity.pdbx_description
1 polymer ?
#
loop_
_entity_poly.entity_id
_entity_poly.type
_entity_poly.pdbx_seq_one_letter_code
_entity_poly.pdbx_strand_id
1 'polypeptide(L)'
;GKYRYNFDYIEVPITAVINVAKNFNILAGGYTGFLASAKVKDVDANGNINGVTELNKDNFESFDYGLVGGLGFDIENTNIGIRYSYGLKNLGKNGSLSGNLLQNSKNSVISLTIGFAL
;
A
#
# COMPACT_ATOMS: atom_id res chain seq x y z
N GLY A 1 22.63 3.70 -17.05
CA GLY A 1 21.17 3.84 -16.93
C GLY A 1 20.74 3.52 -15.52
N LYS A 2 19.68 4.15 -15.02
CA LYS A 2 19.02 3.80 -13.77
C LYS A 2 17.72 3.07 -14.12
N TYR A 3 17.59 1.81 -13.71
CA TYR A 3 16.35 1.05 -13.90
C TYR A 3 15.39 1.35 -12.74
N ARG A 4 14.18 1.84 -13.05
CA ARG A 4 13.10 2.04 -12.06
C ARG A 4 12.03 0.96 -12.23
N TYR A 5 11.80 0.21 -11.15
CA TYR A 5 10.74 -0.78 -11.05
C TYR A 5 9.52 -0.13 -10.39
N ASN A 6 8.37 -0.14 -11.07
CA ASN A 6 7.08 0.28 -10.50
C ASN A 6 6.16 -0.94 -10.39
N PHE A 7 5.52 -1.06 -9.25
CA PHE A 7 4.57 -2.13 -8.94
C PHE A 7 3.24 -1.49 -8.56
N ASP A 8 2.21 -1.74 -9.35
CA ASP A 8 0.85 -1.26 -9.10
C ASP A 8 0.06 -2.41 -8.46
N TYR A 9 -0.42 -2.20 -7.24
CA TYR A 9 -1.24 -3.17 -6.51
C TYR A 9 -2.69 -2.70 -6.44
N ILE A 10 -3.64 -3.64 -6.61
CA ILE A 10 -5.04 -3.43 -6.26
C ILE A 10 -5.21 -3.91 -4.82
N GLU A 11 -5.52 -2.97 -3.92
CA GLU A 11 -5.82 -3.25 -2.52
C GLU A 11 -7.33 -3.46 -2.33
N VAL A 12 -7.68 -4.55 -1.64
CA VAL A 12 -9.01 -4.84 -1.14
C VAL A 12 -8.98 -4.78 0.39
N PRO A 13 -9.42 -3.66 0.99
CA PRO A 13 -9.53 -3.54 2.43
C PRO A 13 -10.82 -4.19 2.95
N ILE A 14 -10.72 -4.93 4.06
CA ILE A 14 -11.86 -5.48 4.79
C ILE A 14 -11.78 -4.91 6.21
N THR A 15 -12.65 -3.95 6.50
CA THR A 15 -12.58 -3.16 7.73
C THR A 15 -13.93 -3.05 8.41
N ALA A 16 -13.94 -3.15 9.73
CA ALA A 16 -15.07 -2.82 10.58
C ALA A 16 -14.93 -1.38 11.08
N VAL A 17 -16.02 -0.63 11.05
CA VAL A 17 -16.11 0.72 11.58
C VAL A 17 -17.03 0.70 12.80
N ILE A 18 -16.53 1.19 13.93
CA ILE A 18 -17.26 1.25 15.20
C ILE A 18 -17.38 2.72 15.59
N ASN A 19 -18.62 3.21 15.68
CA ASN A 19 -18.90 4.55 16.19
C ASN A 19 -18.81 4.52 17.72
N VAL A 20 -17.79 5.19 18.27
CA VAL A 20 -17.55 5.24 19.72
C VAL A 20 -18.20 6.49 20.33
N ALA A 21 -18.35 7.54 19.54
CA ALA A 21 -19.14 8.72 19.89
C ALA A 21 -19.91 9.24 18.67
N LYS A 22 -20.79 10.23 18.89
CA LYS A 22 -21.65 10.81 17.84
C LYS A 22 -20.88 11.27 16.59
N ASN A 23 -19.65 11.73 16.79
CA ASN A 23 -18.80 12.29 15.73
C ASN A 23 -17.47 11.56 15.62
N PHE A 24 -17.27 10.44 16.32
CA PHE A 24 -15.98 9.76 16.36
C PHE A 24 -16.14 8.27 16.13
N ASN A 25 -15.36 7.78 15.17
CA ASN A 25 -15.36 6.38 14.79
C ASN A 25 -13.95 5.81 14.78
N ILE A 26 -13.87 4.51 15.03
CA ILE A 26 -12.65 3.73 14.94
C ILE A 26 -12.83 2.73 13.81
N LEU A 27 -11.82 2.64 12.95
CA LEU A 27 -11.73 1.67 11.88
C LEU A 27 -10.64 0.67 12.23
N ALA A 28 -10.94 -0.62 12.12
CA ALA A 28 -9.95 -1.68 12.25
C ALA A 28 -10.27 -2.83 11.31
N GLY A 29 -9.23 -3.47 10.77
CA GLY A 29 -9.41 -4.62 9.90
C GLY A 29 -8.13 -5.09 9.25
N GLY A 30 -8.30 -5.80 8.15
CA GLY A 30 -7.21 -6.27 7.31
C GLY A 30 -7.28 -5.67 5.93
N TYR A 31 -6.19 -5.80 5.18
CA TYR A 31 -6.19 -5.58 3.76
C TYR A 31 -5.47 -6.72 3.07
N THR A 32 -5.86 -6.99 1.83
CA THR A 32 -5.11 -7.83 0.90
C THR A 32 -4.85 -7.03 -0.37
N GLY A 33 -3.64 -7.10 -0.89
CA GLY A 33 -3.22 -6.44 -2.12
C GLY A 33 -2.77 -7.46 -3.15
N PHE A 34 -3.27 -7.36 -4.37
CA PHE A 34 -2.84 -8.20 -5.48
C PHE A 34 -2.10 -7.36 -6.51
N LEU A 35 -0.95 -7.84 -7.00
CA LEU A 35 -0.14 -7.14 -7.99
C LEU A 35 -0.89 -7.08 -9.33
N ALA A 36 -1.38 -5.90 -9.69
CA ALA A 36 -2.11 -5.68 -10.93
C ALA A 36 -1.17 -5.40 -12.10
N SER A 37 -0.05 -4.71 -11.86
CA SER A 37 0.92 -4.34 -12.89
C SER A 37 2.35 -4.28 -12.38
N ALA A 38 3.30 -4.80 -13.16
CA ALA A 38 4.74 -4.64 -12.93
C ALA A 38 5.36 -4.01 -14.18
N LYS A 39 5.81 -2.77 -14.07
CA LYS A 39 6.37 -2.02 -15.21
C LYS A 39 7.82 -1.62 -14.93
N VAL A 40 8.70 -1.83 -15.89
CA VAL A 40 10.08 -1.34 -15.84
C VAL A 40 10.25 -0.17 -16.80
N LYS A 41 10.71 0.94 -16.24
CA LYS A 41 11.08 2.13 -17.00
C LYS A 41 12.60 2.18 -17.06
N ASP A 42 13.14 2.20 -18.27
CA ASP A 42 14.54 2.52 -18.50
C ASP A 42 14.69 4.04 -18.52
N VAL A 43 15.51 4.55 -17.60
CA VAL A 43 15.69 5.99 -17.38
C VAL A 43 17.17 6.32 -17.58
N ASP A 44 17.44 7.35 -18.40
CA ASP A 44 18.81 7.88 -18.55
C ASP A 44 19.29 8.59 -17.27
N ALA A 45 20.54 9.06 -17.30
CA ALA A 45 21.15 9.80 -16.20
C ALA A 45 20.47 11.16 -15.92
N ASN A 46 19.66 11.68 -16.86
CA ASN A 46 19.01 12.98 -16.81
C ASN A 46 17.52 12.87 -16.41
N GLY A 47 17.00 11.65 -16.22
CA GLY A 47 15.62 11.40 -15.82
C GLY A 47 14.63 11.20 -16.97
N ASN A 48 15.09 11.17 -18.23
CA ASN A 48 14.21 10.93 -19.37
C ASN A 48 13.93 9.43 -19.55
N ILE A 49 12.68 9.11 -19.88
CA ILE A 49 12.24 7.72 -20.12
C ILE A 49 12.60 7.35 -21.56
N ASN A 50 13.56 6.45 -21.73
CA ASN A 50 13.99 5.98 -23.06
C ASN A 50 13.18 4.79 -23.55
N GLY A 51 12.52 4.07 -22.63
CA GLY A 51 11.67 2.94 -22.96
C GLY A 51 10.86 2.48 -21.75
N VAL A 52 9.63 2.03 -22.00
CA VAL A 52 8.80 1.33 -21.02
C VAL A 52 8.63 -0.09 -21.51
N THR A 53 9.22 -1.05 -20.82
CA THR A 53 8.98 -2.48 -21.08
C THR A 53 8.12 -3.01 -19.95
N GLU A 54 6.95 -3.54 -20.28
CA GLU A 54 6.14 -4.28 -19.33
C GLU A 54 6.85 -5.60 -19.03
N LEU A 55 7.30 -5.79 -17.78
CA LEU A 55 7.91 -7.06 -17.39
C LEU A 55 6.79 -8.06 -17.12
N ASN A 56 7.06 -9.32 -17.48
CA ASN A 56 6.17 -10.44 -17.22
C ASN A 56 5.91 -10.56 -15.70
N LYS A 57 4.64 -10.47 -15.31
CA LYS A 57 4.17 -10.39 -13.91
C LYS A 57 4.49 -11.65 -13.09
N ASP A 58 4.76 -12.77 -13.75
CA ASP A 58 4.87 -14.11 -13.16
C ASP A 58 6.09 -14.29 -12.21
N ASN A 59 7.08 -13.40 -12.26
CA ASN A 59 8.28 -13.50 -11.41
C ASN A 59 8.22 -12.65 -10.13
N PHE A 60 7.13 -11.89 -9.91
CA PHE A 60 7.00 -10.95 -8.80
C PHE A 60 6.01 -11.43 -7.76
N GLU A 61 6.28 -11.05 -6.51
CA GLU A 61 5.51 -11.48 -5.36
C GLU A 61 4.11 -10.87 -5.40
N SER A 62 3.13 -11.64 -5.88
CA SER A 62 1.85 -11.11 -6.37
C SER A 62 0.84 -10.76 -5.28
N PHE A 63 1.19 -10.99 -4.01
CA PHE A 63 0.27 -10.92 -2.88
C PHE A 63 0.91 -10.16 -1.72
N ASP A 64 0.24 -9.10 -1.26
CA ASP A 64 0.51 -8.39 -0.01
C ASP A 64 -0.69 -8.54 0.91
N TYR A 65 -0.46 -8.51 2.21
CA TYR A 65 -1.52 -8.51 3.20
C TYR A 65 -1.04 -7.84 4.47
N GLY A 66 -1.98 -7.22 5.17
CA GLY A 66 -1.66 -6.51 6.38
C GLY A 66 -2.87 -6.17 7.22
N LEU A 67 -2.59 -5.47 8.29
CA LEU A 67 -3.59 -4.93 9.19
C LEU A 67 -3.76 -3.45 8.91
N VAL A 68 -4.94 -2.96 9.22
CA VAL A 68 -5.27 -1.55 9.15
C VAL A 68 -5.97 -1.15 10.45
N GLY A 69 -5.58 0.00 10.98
CA GLY A 69 -6.27 0.68 12.07
C GLY A 69 -6.37 2.16 11.77
N GLY A 70 -7.43 2.82 12.21
CA GLY A 70 -7.66 4.22 11.91
C GLY A 70 -8.70 4.84 12.83
N LEU A 71 -8.73 6.16 12.81
CA LEU A 71 -9.68 6.98 13.53
C LEU A 71 -10.35 7.92 12.52
N GLY A 72 -11.65 8.13 12.69
CA GLY A 72 -12.43 9.05 11.87
C GLY A 72 -13.23 10.00 12.73
N PHE A 73 -13.47 11.19 12.18
CA PHE A 73 -14.29 12.23 12.77
C PHE A 73 -15.33 12.71 11.76
N ASP A 74 -16.59 12.61 12.13
CA ASP A 74 -17.73 12.98 11.29
C ASP A 74 -18.18 14.41 11.62
N ILE A 75 -18.19 15.28 10.61
CA ILE A 75 -18.62 16.67 10.64
C ILE A 75 -19.76 16.82 9.63
N GLU A 76 -21.00 16.69 10.11
CA GLU A 76 -22.20 16.75 9.27
C GLU A 76 -22.14 15.74 8.10
N ASN A 77 -21.99 16.23 6.86
CA ASN A 77 -21.87 15.44 5.65
C ASN A 77 -20.41 15.15 5.25
N THR A 78 -19.44 15.50 6.07
CA THR A 78 -18.01 15.29 5.80
C THR A 78 -17.42 14.36 6.85
N ASN A 79 -16.63 13.38 6.43
CA ASN A 79 -15.79 12.58 7.31
C ASN A 79 -14.33 12.95 7.09
N ILE A 80 -13.57 13.11 8.17
CA ILE A 80 -12.11 13.26 8.12
C ILE A 80 -11.52 12.09 8.89
N GLY A 81 -10.56 11.39 8.31
CA GLY A 81 -9.96 10.21 8.91
C GLY A 81 -8.44 10.19 8.79
N ILE A 82 -7.83 9.50 9.74
CA ILE A 82 -6.46 9.04 9.66
C ILE A 82 -6.44 7.52 9.71
N ARG A 83 -5.70 6.91 8.79
CA ARG A 83 -5.56 5.46 8.65
C ARG A 83 -4.09 5.11 8.72
N TYR A 84 -3.76 4.07 9.48
CA TYR A 84 -2.48 3.41 9.52
C TYR A 84 -2.61 1.99 8.96
N SER A 85 -1.87 1.70 7.91
CA SER A 85 -1.77 0.36 7.31
C SER A 85 -0.40 -0.22 7.64
N TYR A 86 -0.40 -1.44 8.17
CA TYR A 86 0.79 -2.19 8.54
C TYR A 86 0.82 -3.51 7.79
N GLY A 87 1.75 -3.63 6.84
CA GLY A 87 2.01 -4.84 6.09
C GLY A 87 2.59 -5.93 7.00
N LEU A 88 1.96 -7.10 6.98
CA LEU A 88 2.45 -8.26 7.72
C LEU A 88 3.51 -9.04 6.95
N LYS A 89 3.56 -8.84 5.62
CA LYS A 89 4.54 -9.46 4.75
C LYS A 89 5.86 -8.68 4.78
N ASN A 90 6.97 -9.40 4.97
CA ASN A 90 8.30 -8.82 4.84
C ASN A 90 8.59 -8.45 3.39
N LEU A 91 9.23 -7.30 3.17
CA LEU A 91 9.61 -6.85 1.83
C LEU A 91 10.73 -7.71 1.22
N GLY A 92 11.52 -8.41 2.05
CA GLY A 92 12.60 -9.32 1.61
C GLY A 92 12.16 -10.77 1.48
N LYS A 93 12.44 -11.42 0.34
CA LYS A 93 12.35 -12.89 0.18
C LYS A 93 13.45 -13.58 0.99
N ASN A 94 13.08 -14.63 1.74
CA ASN A 94 14.04 -15.51 2.40
C ASN A 94 14.96 -16.16 1.35
N GLY A 95 16.29 -16.10 1.55
CA GLY A 95 17.28 -16.81 0.73
C GLY A 95 18.12 -15.97 -0.23
N SER A 96 18.04 -14.63 -0.20
CA SER A 96 18.92 -13.73 -0.97
C SER A 96 19.73 -12.82 -0.05
N LEU A 97 20.95 -12.44 -0.44
CA LEU A 97 21.86 -11.59 0.35
C LEU A 97 21.22 -10.24 0.74
N SER A 98 20.41 -9.66 -0.16
CA SER A 98 19.61 -8.46 0.07
C SER A 98 18.35 -8.69 0.92
N GLY A 99 17.86 -9.94 0.99
CA GLY A 99 16.68 -10.34 1.77
C GLY A 99 16.97 -10.44 3.28
N ASN A 100 18.19 -10.81 3.68
CA ASN A 100 18.60 -10.81 5.10
C ASN A 100 18.72 -9.39 5.68
N LEU A 101 19.08 -8.39 4.86
CA LEU A 101 19.17 -6.99 5.29
C LEU A 101 17.78 -6.32 5.44
N LEU A 102 16.76 -6.86 4.78
CA LEU A 102 15.38 -6.36 4.78
C LEU A 102 14.41 -7.29 5.52
N GLN A 103 14.92 -8.29 6.25
CA GLN A 103 14.16 -9.33 6.93
C GLN A 103 13.23 -8.79 8.04
N ASN A 104 13.38 -7.52 8.40
CA ASN A 104 12.53 -6.81 9.36
C ASN A 104 11.92 -5.50 8.82
N SER A 105 12.01 -5.26 7.51
CA SER A 105 11.45 -4.07 6.88
C SER A 105 10.04 -4.40 6.38
N LYS A 106 9.05 -3.87 7.10
CA LYS A 106 7.63 -4.04 6.81
C LYS A 106 7.07 -2.77 6.19
N ASN A 107 6.15 -2.93 5.24
CA ASN A 107 5.46 -1.79 4.66
C ASN A 107 4.58 -1.13 5.73
N SER A 108 4.73 0.18 5.94
CA SER A 108 3.84 0.93 6.83
C SER A 108 3.48 2.25 6.19
N VAL A 109 2.18 2.53 6.10
CA VAL A 109 1.65 3.73 5.44
C VAL A 109 0.70 4.43 6.39
N ILE A 110 0.89 5.74 6.57
CA ILE A 110 -0.10 6.62 7.18
C ILE A 110 -0.81 7.36 6.06
N SER A 111 -2.14 7.37 6.08
CA SER A 111 -2.98 8.04 5.11
C SER A 111 -3.95 8.98 5.81
N LEU A 112 -4.14 10.15 5.23
CA LEU A 112 -5.20 11.08 5.59
C LEU A 112 -6.35 10.91 4.59
N THR A 113 -7.57 10.88 5.07
CA THR A 113 -8.77 10.63 4.26
C THR A 113 -9.80 11.72 4.52
N ILE A 114 -10.47 12.17 3.45
CA ILE A 114 -11.62 13.06 3.51
C ILE A 114 -12.73 12.39 2.69
N GLY A 115 -13.89 12.19 3.30
CA GLY A 115 -15.07 11.59 2.68
C GLY A 115 -16.24 12.56 2.72
N PHE A 116 -17.12 12.47 1.73
CA PHE A 116 -18.36 13.26 1.66
C PHE A 116 -19.55 12.31 1.57
N ALA A 117 -20.51 12.45 2.47
CA ALA A 117 -21.79 11.78 2.40
C ALA A 117 -22.69 12.55 1.42
N LEU A 118 -23.06 11.89 0.31
CA LEU A 118 -24.06 12.36 -0.65
C LEU A 118 -25.49 12.13 -0.14
#